data_AF-A0A9Q0TIQ5-F1
#
_entry.id   AF-A0A9Q0TIQ5-F1
#
_cell.length_a   1.000
_cell.length_b   1.000
_cell.length_c   1.000
_cell.angle_alpha   90.00
_cell.angle_beta   90.00
_cell.angle_gamma   90.00
#
_symmetry.space_group_name_H-M   'P 1'
#
loop_
_entity.id
_entity.type
_entity.pdbx_description
1 polymer ?
#
loop_
_entity_poly.entity_id
_entity_poly.type
_entity_poly.pdbx_seq_one_letter_code
_entity_poly.pdbx_strand_id
1 'polypeptide(L)'
;MGFESSNGTASPKQLKFLIYGRTGWIGGLLGKLCQSQGIDFSYGSGRLENRPSLEADLVAVNPTHVFNAAGVTGRPNVDWCESHKVETIRTNVAGTLTLADVCREKGLVLINYATGCIFEYDSSHPLGSGIGFKEEDTPNFIGSFYSKTKAMVEDLLRNYENVCTLRVRMPISSDLANPRNFITKITRYEKVVNIPNSMTILDELLPISIEMAKRNLTGIYNFTNPGVVSHNEILEMYRDYIDPDFTWKNFTLEEQSKVIVAPRSNNELDAAKLKQEFPELLPIKESLIKNVFKPNQKTAAA
;
A
#
# COMPACT_ATOMS: atom_id res chain seq x y z
N MET A 1 20.50 -29.01 10.25
CA MET A 1 21.93 -28.66 10.33
C MET A 1 22.00 -27.27 10.91
N GLY A 2 22.66 -27.12 12.06
CA GLY A 2 22.66 -25.88 12.85
C GLY A 2 23.44 -24.76 12.18
N PHE A 3 22.97 -23.53 12.34
CA PHE A 3 23.69 -22.32 11.95
C PHE A 3 24.82 -22.08 12.95
N GLU A 4 26.06 -22.07 12.46
CA GLU A 4 27.23 -21.69 13.23
C GLU A 4 27.20 -20.18 13.54
N SER A 5 27.35 -19.83 14.81
CA SER A 5 27.51 -18.47 15.29
C SER A 5 28.94 -17.99 15.07
N SER A 6 29.18 -17.28 13.96
CA SER A 6 30.42 -16.54 13.76
C SER A 6 30.34 -15.20 14.49
N ASN A 7 31.03 -15.11 15.65
CA ASN A 7 31.34 -13.86 16.33
C ASN A 7 32.40 -13.09 15.52
N GLY A 8 31.94 -12.32 14.52
CA GLY A 8 32.72 -11.26 13.89
C GLY A 8 31.95 -9.95 14.04
N THR A 9 32.58 -8.93 14.60
CA THR A 9 32.09 -7.54 14.55
C THR A 9 32.14 -7.06 13.10
N ALA A 10 31.16 -7.50 12.31
CA ALA A 10 30.95 -7.00 10.97
C ALA A 10 30.56 -5.52 11.07
N SER A 11 31.29 -4.66 10.38
CA SER A 11 30.80 -3.30 10.07
C SER A 11 29.37 -3.41 9.55
N PRO A 12 28.42 -2.55 9.99
CA PRO A 12 27.04 -2.62 9.54
C PRO A 12 27.02 -2.68 8.02
N LYS A 13 26.49 -3.77 7.45
CA LYS A 13 26.46 -3.96 6.00
C LYS A 13 25.69 -2.77 5.41
N GLN A 14 26.36 -1.96 4.58
CA GLN A 14 25.74 -0.76 4.03
C GLN A 14 24.48 -1.16 3.26
N LEU A 15 23.35 -0.55 3.61
CA LEU A 15 22.08 -0.84 2.99
C LEU A 15 22.10 -0.41 1.51
N LYS A 16 21.62 -1.31 0.67
CA LYS A 16 21.40 -1.06 -0.75
C LYS A 16 20.08 -1.65 -1.19
N PHE A 17 19.19 -0.86 -1.78
CA PHE A 17 17.85 -1.29 -2.15
C PHE A 17 17.69 -1.43 -3.67
N LEU A 18 17.03 -2.51 -4.09
CA LEU A 18 16.52 -2.63 -5.46
C LEU A 18 15.01 -2.38 -5.46
N ILE A 19 14.56 -1.38 -6.23
CA ILE A 19 13.15 -0.96 -6.24
C ILE A 19 12.54 -1.22 -7.63
N TYR A 20 11.46 -1.99 -7.68
CA TYR A 20 10.63 -2.12 -8.88
C TYR A 20 9.42 -1.17 -8.80
N GLY A 21 9.05 -0.58 -9.95
CA GLY A 21 7.89 0.33 -10.04
C GLY A 21 8.23 1.83 -10.07
N ARG A 22 9.37 2.22 -10.66
CA ARG A 22 9.83 3.62 -10.80
C ARG A 22 8.75 4.59 -11.32
N THR A 23 7.94 4.16 -12.29
CA THR A 23 6.89 4.99 -12.91
C THR A 23 5.60 5.03 -12.11
N GLY A 24 5.50 4.20 -11.07
CA GLY A 24 4.41 4.15 -10.11
C GLY A 24 4.54 5.19 -9.02
N TRP A 25 3.45 5.40 -8.29
CA TRP A 25 3.40 6.44 -7.26
C TRP A 25 4.24 6.09 -6.04
N ILE A 26 4.04 4.91 -5.45
CA ILE A 26 4.82 4.45 -4.29
C ILE A 26 6.30 4.28 -4.65
N GLY A 27 6.62 3.65 -5.79
CA GLY A 27 8.00 3.46 -6.23
C GLY A 27 8.77 4.78 -6.38
N GLY A 28 8.13 5.81 -6.95
CA GLY A 28 8.73 7.15 -7.05
C GLY A 28 8.94 7.82 -5.69
N LEU A 29 8.02 7.66 -4.73
CA LEU A 29 8.18 8.18 -3.37
C LEU A 29 9.29 7.46 -2.61
N LEU A 30 9.42 6.14 -2.76
CA LEU A 30 10.50 5.36 -2.13
C LEU A 30 11.88 5.82 -2.59
N GLY A 31 12.08 6.10 -3.89
CA GLY A 31 13.36 6.63 -4.35
C GLY A 31 13.69 8.00 -3.74
N LYS A 32 12.70 8.88 -3.60
CA LYS A 32 12.89 10.17 -2.92
C LYS A 32 13.24 9.99 -1.44
N LEU A 33 12.60 9.04 -0.75
CA LEU A 33 12.90 8.70 0.64
C LEU A 33 14.31 8.10 0.80
N CYS A 34 14.74 7.23 -0.13
CA CYS A 34 16.10 6.69 -0.10
C CYS A 34 17.14 7.81 -0.28
N GLN A 35 16.90 8.74 -1.21
CA GLN A 35 17.75 9.92 -1.40
C GLN A 35 17.83 10.78 -0.14
N SER A 36 16.69 11.09 0.50
CA SER A 36 16.69 11.94 1.70
C SER A 36 17.32 11.26 2.92
N GLN A 37 17.27 9.93 3.00
CA GLN A 37 17.88 9.14 4.08
C GLN A 37 19.32 8.70 3.78
N GLY A 38 19.88 9.04 2.61
CA GLY A 38 21.23 8.62 2.21
C GLY A 38 21.39 7.10 2.04
N ILE A 39 20.31 6.39 1.68
CA ILE A 39 20.33 4.94 1.42
C ILE A 39 20.62 4.71 -0.07
N ASP A 40 21.63 3.89 -0.36
CA ASP A 40 21.95 3.52 -1.75
C ASP A 40 20.77 2.73 -2.35
N PHE A 41 20.37 3.07 -3.56
CA PHE A 41 19.28 2.38 -4.23
C PHE A 41 19.43 2.41 -5.75
N SER A 42 18.79 1.44 -6.39
CA SER A 42 18.67 1.38 -7.84
C SER A 42 17.25 0.97 -8.21
N TYR A 43 16.74 1.50 -9.33
CA TYR A 43 15.50 1.00 -9.89
C TYR A 43 15.79 -0.19 -10.79
N GLY A 44 15.05 -1.29 -10.62
CA GLY A 44 15.15 -2.46 -11.49
C GLY A 44 14.77 -2.11 -12.93
N SER A 45 15.57 -2.59 -13.87
CA SER A 45 15.35 -2.38 -15.30
C SER A 45 14.48 -3.49 -15.91
N GLY A 46 14.47 -4.67 -15.27
CA GLY A 46 13.76 -5.85 -15.70
C GLY A 46 12.24 -5.74 -15.62
N ARG A 47 11.57 -6.50 -16.48
CA ARG A 47 10.13 -6.77 -16.40
C ARG A 47 9.90 -7.90 -15.40
N LEU A 48 8.92 -7.77 -14.52
CA LEU A 48 8.68 -8.74 -13.44
C LEU A 48 8.40 -10.15 -13.96
N GLU A 49 7.71 -10.27 -15.09
CA GLU A 49 7.41 -11.55 -15.73
C GLU A 49 8.63 -12.20 -16.44
N ASN A 50 9.77 -11.51 -16.51
CA ASN A 50 10.98 -12.00 -17.16
C ASN A 50 12.07 -12.32 -16.12
N ARG A 51 12.12 -13.59 -15.69
CA ARG A 51 13.09 -14.07 -14.70
C ARG A 51 14.55 -13.72 -15.00
N PRO A 52 15.10 -13.94 -16.22
CA PRO A 52 16.50 -13.62 -16.50
C PRO A 52 16.83 -12.13 -16.29
N SER A 53 15.88 -11.23 -16.59
CA SER A 53 16.08 -9.80 -16.34
C SER A 53 16.14 -9.46 -14.85
N LEU A 54 15.34 -10.14 -14.02
CA LEU A 54 15.37 -9.94 -12.56
C LEU A 54 16.68 -10.47 -11.96
N GLU A 55 17.13 -11.64 -12.41
CA GLU A 55 18.42 -12.21 -12.00
C GLU A 55 19.59 -11.28 -12.39
N ALA A 56 19.55 -10.71 -13.59
CA ALA A 56 20.54 -9.74 -14.05
C ALA A 56 20.54 -8.45 -13.20
N ASP A 57 19.37 -7.88 -12.89
CA ASP A 57 19.25 -6.72 -12.00
C ASP A 57 19.86 -7.02 -10.62
N LEU A 58 19.56 -8.20 -10.04
CA LEU A 58 20.09 -8.60 -8.73
C LEU A 58 21.62 -8.76 -8.73
N VAL A 59 22.18 -9.36 -9.77
CA VAL A 59 23.65 -9.50 -9.91
C VAL A 59 24.31 -8.13 -10.08
N ALA A 60 23.76 -7.27 -10.95
CA ALA A 60 24.33 -5.96 -11.24
C ALA A 60 24.27 -5.01 -10.04
N VAL A 61 23.16 -5.03 -9.30
CA VAL A 61 22.95 -4.12 -8.17
C VAL A 61 23.55 -4.66 -6.88
N ASN A 62 23.57 -5.99 -6.70
CA ASN A 62 23.93 -6.68 -5.46
C ASN A 62 23.20 -6.07 -4.23
N PRO A 63 21.86 -6.05 -4.23
CA PRO A 63 21.09 -5.38 -3.19
C PRO A 63 21.11 -6.15 -1.87
N THR A 64 20.82 -5.44 -0.79
CA THR A 64 20.53 -6.02 0.53
C THR A 64 19.06 -6.38 0.69
N HIS A 65 18.16 -5.60 0.08
CA HIS A 65 16.70 -5.76 0.17
C HIS A 65 16.07 -5.36 -1.17
N VAL A 66 14.89 -5.91 -1.45
CA VAL A 66 14.13 -5.63 -2.66
C VAL A 66 12.76 -5.06 -2.30
N PHE A 67 12.29 -4.07 -3.04
CA PHE A 67 10.98 -3.46 -2.89
C PHE A 67 10.17 -3.62 -4.18
N ASN A 68 9.05 -4.31 -4.10
CA ASN A 68 8.08 -4.44 -5.20
C ASN A 68 6.95 -3.43 -5.04
N ALA A 69 7.13 -2.24 -5.62
CA ALA A 69 6.08 -1.24 -5.81
C ALA A 69 5.52 -1.26 -7.24
N ALA A 70 5.83 -2.30 -8.02
CA ALA A 70 5.31 -2.50 -9.36
C ALA A 70 3.94 -3.18 -9.30
N GLY A 71 3.08 -2.82 -10.24
CA GLY A 71 1.75 -3.37 -10.35
C GLY A 71 0.89 -2.57 -11.30
N VAL A 72 -0.05 -3.25 -11.94
CA VAL A 72 -1.03 -2.63 -12.82
C VAL A 72 -2.34 -2.51 -12.04
N THR A 73 -2.75 -1.26 -11.79
CA THR A 73 -4.06 -0.91 -11.23
C THR A 73 -4.96 -0.29 -12.30
N GLY A 74 -4.52 -0.25 -13.56
CA GLY A 74 -5.25 0.35 -14.66
C GLY A 74 -5.23 1.88 -14.68
N ARG A 75 -5.77 2.46 -15.76
CA ARG A 75 -6.13 3.88 -15.85
C ARG A 75 -7.57 3.99 -16.34
N PRO A 76 -8.41 4.85 -15.75
CA PRO A 76 -8.13 5.71 -14.58
C PRO A 76 -8.14 4.96 -13.24
N ASN A 77 -8.66 3.72 -13.19
CA ASN A 77 -8.84 2.93 -11.99
C ASN A 77 -8.81 1.41 -12.28
N VAL A 78 -9.10 0.61 -11.25
CA VAL A 78 -9.06 -0.86 -11.29
C VAL A 78 -10.11 -1.50 -12.20
N ASP A 79 -11.13 -0.75 -12.65
CA ASP A 79 -12.15 -1.28 -13.55
C ASP A 79 -11.53 -1.66 -14.92
N TRP A 80 -10.39 -1.06 -15.28
CA TRP A 80 -9.58 -1.47 -16.43
C TRP A 80 -9.16 -2.94 -16.40
N CYS A 81 -8.93 -3.50 -15.21
CA CYS A 81 -8.54 -4.90 -15.05
C CYS A 81 -9.65 -5.88 -15.45
N GLU A 82 -10.92 -5.44 -15.50
CA GLU A 82 -12.04 -6.28 -15.96
C GLU A 82 -11.93 -6.61 -17.44
N SER A 83 -11.42 -5.69 -18.26
CA SER A 83 -11.21 -5.89 -19.70
C SER A 83 -9.78 -6.31 -20.07
N HIS A 84 -8.79 -6.11 -19.17
CA HIS A 84 -7.37 -6.41 -19.40
C HIS A 84 -6.84 -7.44 -18.40
N LYS A 85 -7.51 -8.60 -18.39
CA LYS A 85 -7.27 -9.68 -17.42
C LYS A 85 -5.88 -10.30 -17.59
N VAL A 86 -5.44 -10.49 -18.83
CA VAL A 86 -4.17 -11.16 -19.15
C VAL A 86 -2.98 -10.30 -18.75
N GLU A 87 -3.02 -8.99 -19.02
CA GLU A 87 -2.00 -8.03 -18.59
C GLU A 87 -1.90 -7.98 -17.06
N THR A 88 -3.05 -7.98 -16.39
CA THR A 88 -3.13 -8.00 -14.93
C THR A 88 -2.51 -9.29 -14.38
N ILE A 89 -2.84 -10.47 -14.94
CA ILE A 89 -2.24 -11.75 -14.52
C ILE A 89 -0.72 -11.74 -14.75
N ARG A 90 -0.27 -11.29 -15.92
CA ARG A 90 1.15 -11.30 -16.30
C ARG A 90 1.99 -10.52 -15.29
N THR A 91 1.60 -9.30 -14.94
CA THR A 91 2.38 -8.46 -14.04
C THR A 91 2.07 -8.74 -12.57
N ASN A 92 0.79 -8.73 -12.17
CA ASN A 92 0.42 -8.79 -10.76
C ASN A 92 0.47 -10.20 -10.17
N VAL A 93 0.38 -11.25 -11.00
CA VAL A 93 0.45 -12.65 -10.55
C VAL A 93 1.81 -13.24 -10.92
N ALA A 94 2.03 -13.54 -12.21
CA ALA A 94 3.23 -14.23 -12.66
C ALA A 94 4.52 -13.45 -12.33
N GLY A 95 4.52 -12.14 -12.58
CA GLY A 95 5.67 -11.29 -12.28
C GLY A 95 5.96 -11.16 -10.79
N THR A 96 4.94 -11.03 -9.95
CA THR A 96 5.13 -10.91 -8.50
C THR A 96 5.65 -12.21 -7.90
N LEU A 97 5.12 -13.36 -8.32
CA LEU A 97 5.59 -14.68 -7.87
C LEU A 97 7.01 -14.97 -8.36
N THR A 98 7.33 -14.62 -9.61
CA THR A 98 8.71 -14.73 -10.13
C THR A 98 9.69 -13.91 -9.29
N LEU A 99 9.35 -12.66 -8.96
CA LEU A 99 10.22 -11.81 -8.14
C LEU A 99 10.41 -12.37 -6.73
N ALA A 100 9.34 -12.86 -6.09
CA ALA A 100 9.41 -13.50 -4.78
C ALA A 100 10.36 -14.70 -4.79
N ASP A 101 10.24 -15.55 -5.81
CA ASP A 101 11.07 -16.74 -6.00
C ASP A 101 12.55 -16.42 -6.20
N VAL A 102 12.87 -15.50 -7.11
CA VAL A 102 14.26 -15.09 -7.36
C VAL A 102 14.87 -14.43 -6.11
N CYS A 103 14.10 -13.61 -5.37
CA CYS A 103 14.58 -13.04 -4.11
C CYS A 103 14.85 -14.13 -3.06
N ARG A 104 13.98 -15.14 -2.99
CA ARG A 104 14.10 -16.26 -2.05
C ARG A 104 15.37 -17.07 -2.30
N GLU A 105 15.66 -17.40 -3.56
CA GLU A 105 16.90 -18.13 -3.94
C GLU A 105 18.18 -17.38 -3.57
N LYS A 106 18.12 -16.04 -3.49
CA LYS A 106 19.25 -15.19 -3.10
C LYS A 106 19.25 -14.82 -1.61
N GLY A 107 18.30 -15.32 -0.83
CA GLY A 107 18.17 -14.98 0.59
C GLY A 107 17.84 -13.51 0.84
N LEU A 108 17.13 -12.86 -0.10
CA LEU A 108 16.78 -11.44 -0.02
C LEU A 108 15.36 -11.25 0.50
N VAL A 109 15.20 -10.36 1.47
CA VAL A 109 13.89 -9.89 1.92
C VAL A 109 13.25 -9.07 0.81
N LEU A 110 11.99 -9.40 0.51
CA LEU A 110 11.16 -8.69 -0.46
C LEU A 110 10.02 -7.95 0.25
N ILE A 111 10.06 -6.62 0.24
CA ILE A 111 8.91 -5.79 0.63
C ILE A 111 7.95 -5.70 -0.55
N ASN A 112 6.78 -6.32 -0.44
CA ASN A 112 5.75 -6.37 -1.47
C ASN A 112 4.57 -5.46 -1.11
N TYR A 113 4.38 -4.37 -1.86
CA TYR A 113 3.21 -3.50 -1.68
C TYR A 113 1.99 -4.13 -2.36
N ALA A 114 1.10 -4.67 -1.54
CA ALA A 114 -0.14 -5.32 -1.96
C ALA A 114 -1.35 -4.43 -1.64
N THR A 115 -2.50 -5.04 -1.35
CA THR A 115 -3.73 -4.30 -1.08
C THR A 115 -4.59 -4.97 -0.02
N GLY A 116 -5.16 -4.16 0.88
CA GLY A 116 -6.20 -4.59 1.80
C GLY A 116 -7.62 -4.49 1.23
N CYS A 117 -7.77 -4.12 -0.04
CA CYS A 117 -9.07 -4.05 -0.73
C CYS A 117 -9.56 -5.44 -1.21
N ILE A 118 -9.28 -6.46 -0.41
CA ILE A 118 -9.67 -7.87 -0.57
C ILE A 118 -10.61 -8.32 0.56
N PHE A 119 -11.02 -7.39 1.42
CA PHE A 119 -12.01 -7.59 2.46
C PHE A 119 -13.23 -6.66 2.30
N GLU A 120 -14.37 -7.06 2.83
CA GLU A 120 -15.56 -6.25 3.00
C GLU A 120 -16.19 -6.52 4.37
N TYR A 121 -16.84 -5.51 4.97
CA TYR A 121 -17.59 -5.70 6.22
C TYR A 121 -18.58 -6.87 6.10
N ASP A 122 -18.64 -7.72 7.12
CA ASP A 122 -19.49 -8.92 7.16
C ASP A 122 -20.10 -9.12 8.56
N SER A 123 -20.71 -10.28 8.80
CA SER A 123 -21.33 -10.60 10.10
C SER A 123 -20.34 -10.66 11.26
N SER A 124 -19.09 -11.04 11.00
CA SER A 124 -18.03 -11.19 12.01
C SER A 124 -17.24 -9.90 12.20
N HIS A 125 -17.25 -9.04 11.17
CA HIS A 125 -16.63 -7.72 11.14
C HIS A 125 -17.68 -6.68 10.72
N PRO A 126 -18.71 -6.39 11.54
CA PRO A 126 -19.78 -5.48 11.15
C PRO A 126 -19.28 -4.05 10.98
N LEU A 127 -19.90 -3.31 10.06
CA LEU A 127 -19.66 -1.87 9.89
C LEU A 127 -19.85 -1.12 11.22
N GLY A 128 -18.83 -0.38 11.65
CA GLY A 128 -18.87 0.43 12.88
C GLY A 128 -18.63 -0.34 14.17
N SER A 129 -18.26 -1.63 14.10
CA SER A 129 -17.96 -2.45 15.28
C SER A 129 -16.61 -2.16 15.94
N GLY A 130 -15.64 -1.60 15.19
CA GLY A 130 -14.24 -1.51 15.62
C GLY A 130 -13.48 -2.84 15.53
N ILE A 131 -14.10 -3.90 14.99
CA ILE A 131 -13.48 -5.21 14.79
C ILE A 131 -12.93 -5.25 13.36
N GLY A 132 -11.62 -5.06 13.23
CA GLY A 132 -10.93 -5.10 11.94
C GLY A 132 -10.51 -6.51 11.52
N PHE A 133 -10.37 -6.72 10.21
CA PHE A 133 -9.80 -7.95 9.64
C PHE A 133 -8.31 -8.05 9.96
N LYS A 134 -7.85 -9.22 10.35
CA LYS A 134 -6.45 -9.54 10.71
C LYS A 134 -5.65 -10.10 9.53
N GLU A 135 -4.35 -10.21 9.71
CA GLU A 135 -3.42 -10.79 8.73
C GLU A 135 -3.70 -12.27 8.45
N GLU A 136 -4.23 -12.99 9.43
CA GLU A 136 -4.58 -14.41 9.35
C GLU A 136 -5.94 -14.64 8.69
N ASP A 137 -6.78 -13.61 8.55
CA ASP A 137 -8.12 -13.76 8.00
C ASP A 137 -8.10 -14.05 6.50
N THR A 138 -9.06 -14.88 6.09
CA THR A 138 -9.29 -15.24 4.69
C THR A 138 -9.99 -14.08 3.97
N PRO A 139 -9.46 -13.61 2.82
CA PRO A 139 -10.12 -12.59 2.00
C PRO A 139 -11.57 -12.97 1.66
N ASN A 140 -12.52 -12.09 2.01
CA ASN A 140 -13.94 -12.31 1.75
C ASN A 140 -14.49 -11.45 0.59
N PHE A 141 -13.70 -10.51 0.04
CA PHE A 141 -14.13 -9.65 -1.06
C PHE A 141 -13.43 -10.00 -2.38
N ILE A 142 -14.20 -10.59 -3.29
CA ILE A 142 -13.76 -10.96 -4.65
C ILE A 142 -14.61 -10.29 -5.74
N GLY A 143 -15.28 -9.18 -5.40
CA GLY A 143 -16.22 -8.47 -6.27
C GLY A 143 -15.61 -7.82 -7.53
N SER A 144 -14.29 -7.79 -7.65
CA SER A 144 -13.59 -7.37 -8.88
C SER A 144 -12.50 -8.38 -9.25
N PHE A 145 -12.19 -8.48 -10.55
CA PHE A 145 -11.08 -9.28 -11.05
C PHE A 145 -9.74 -8.85 -10.42
N TYR A 146 -9.57 -7.54 -10.20
CA TYR A 146 -8.42 -7.00 -9.48
C TYR A 146 -8.34 -7.56 -8.04
N SER A 147 -9.41 -7.47 -7.25
CA SER A 147 -9.41 -7.97 -5.87
C SER A 147 -9.23 -9.48 -5.82
N LYS A 148 -9.89 -10.23 -6.71
CA LYS A 148 -9.76 -11.69 -6.82
C LYS A 148 -8.32 -12.11 -7.10
N THR A 149 -7.67 -11.48 -8.08
CA THR A 149 -6.25 -11.80 -8.41
C THR A 149 -5.30 -11.42 -7.28
N LYS A 150 -5.54 -10.31 -6.58
CA LYS A 150 -4.72 -9.89 -5.44
C LYS A 150 -4.86 -10.82 -4.24
N ALA A 151 -6.07 -11.30 -3.94
CA ALA A 151 -6.30 -12.30 -2.90
C ALA A 151 -5.55 -13.61 -3.20
N MET A 152 -5.60 -14.09 -4.44
CA MET A 152 -4.85 -15.29 -4.87
C MET A 152 -3.34 -15.12 -4.70
N VAL A 153 -2.78 -13.96 -5.07
CA VAL A 153 -1.35 -13.71 -4.96
C VAL A 153 -0.91 -13.62 -3.50
N GLU A 154 -1.68 -12.97 -2.64
CA GLU A 154 -1.36 -12.90 -1.21
C GLU A 154 -1.31 -14.31 -0.59
N ASP A 155 -2.29 -15.16 -0.91
CA ASP A 155 -2.33 -16.54 -0.43
C ASP A 155 -1.10 -17.35 -0.87
N LEU A 156 -0.74 -17.26 -2.16
CA LEU A 156 0.46 -17.92 -2.69
C LEU A 156 1.75 -17.40 -2.03
N LEU A 157 1.85 -16.09 -1.78
CA LEU A 157 3.01 -15.46 -1.15
C LEU A 157 3.21 -15.86 0.31
N ARG A 158 2.20 -16.41 1.01
CA ARG A 158 2.37 -16.96 2.38
C ARG A 158 3.43 -18.06 2.46
N ASN A 159 3.70 -18.74 1.34
CA ASN A 159 4.68 -19.82 1.25
C ASN A 159 6.12 -19.32 1.04
N TYR A 160 6.33 -18.01 0.85
CA TYR A 160 7.64 -17.40 0.65
C TYR A 160 8.07 -16.72 1.95
N GLU A 161 8.92 -17.39 2.73
CA GLU A 161 9.36 -16.95 4.06
C GLU A 161 10.13 -15.61 4.05
N ASN A 162 10.65 -15.21 2.90
CA ASN A 162 11.40 -13.98 2.68
C ASN A 162 10.53 -12.77 2.29
N VAL A 163 9.22 -12.95 2.12
CA VAL A 163 8.32 -11.90 1.63
C VAL A 163 7.62 -11.20 2.79
N CYS A 164 7.66 -9.88 2.79
CA CYS A 164 6.83 -9.01 3.61
C CYS A 164 5.71 -8.41 2.76
N THR A 165 4.47 -8.85 2.95
CA THR A 165 3.33 -8.34 2.18
C THR A 165 2.61 -7.25 2.95
N LEU A 166 2.55 -6.04 2.38
CA LEU A 166 1.95 -4.86 2.99
C LEU A 166 0.57 -4.56 2.37
N ARG A 167 -0.50 -4.69 3.15
CA ARG A 167 -1.87 -4.43 2.71
C ARG A 167 -2.19 -2.93 2.76
N VAL A 168 -1.84 -2.22 1.69
CA VAL A 168 -2.17 -0.79 1.51
C VAL A 168 -3.66 -0.62 1.19
N ARG A 169 -4.31 0.42 1.72
CA ARG A 169 -5.67 0.81 1.33
C ARG A 169 -5.77 2.32 1.13
N MET A 170 -6.52 2.70 0.07
CA MET A 170 -6.86 4.10 -0.25
C MET A 170 -5.72 5.09 0.06
N PRO A 171 -4.56 4.98 -0.62
CA PRO A 171 -3.37 5.72 -0.25
C PRO A 171 -3.56 7.24 -0.37
N ILE A 172 -3.08 7.95 0.65
CA ILE A 172 -3.13 9.41 0.78
C ILE A 172 -1.71 9.93 0.95
N SER A 173 -1.41 11.10 0.38
CA SER A 173 -0.16 11.83 0.68
C SER A 173 -0.40 13.30 0.98
N SER A 174 0.64 13.98 1.47
CA SER A 174 0.70 15.44 1.61
C SER A 174 0.56 16.17 0.27
N ASP A 175 1.01 15.58 -0.85
CA ASP A 175 0.80 16.13 -2.19
C ASP A 175 -0.66 15.98 -2.66
N LEU A 176 -1.47 17.02 -2.44
CA LEU A 176 -2.87 17.10 -2.85
C LEU A 176 -3.08 17.39 -4.35
N ALA A 177 -2.01 17.65 -5.11
CA ALA A 177 -2.11 17.82 -6.57
C ALA A 177 -2.13 16.47 -7.31
N ASN A 178 -1.66 15.40 -6.67
CA ASN A 178 -1.54 14.09 -7.29
C ASN A 178 -2.92 13.45 -7.54
N PRO A 179 -3.30 13.12 -8.79
CA PRO A 179 -4.62 12.58 -9.12
C PRO A 179 -4.86 11.15 -8.57
N ARG A 180 -3.81 10.46 -8.09
CA ARG A 180 -3.95 9.15 -7.45
C ARG A 180 -4.30 9.26 -5.97
N ASN A 181 -4.05 10.41 -5.35
CA ASN A 181 -4.34 10.67 -3.95
C ASN A 181 -5.84 10.56 -3.69
N PHE A 182 -6.21 9.78 -2.67
CA PHE A 182 -7.61 9.55 -2.35
C PHE A 182 -8.36 10.85 -2.03
N ILE A 183 -7.73 11.79 -1.31
CA ILE A 183 -8.33 13.11 -1.01
C ILE A 183 -8.64 13.85 -2.33
N THR A 184 -7.65 13.95 -3.23
CA THR A 184 -7.82 14.61 -4.53
C THR A 184 -8.89 13.96 -5.41
N LYS A 185 -9.13 12.66 -5.26
CA LYS A 185 -10.22 11.97 -5.97
C LYS A 185 -11.58 12.38 -5.42
N ILE A 186 -11.77 12.28 -4.10
CA ILE A 186 -13.08 12.53 -3.50
C ILE A 186 -13.48 14.00 -3.56
N THR A 187 -12.53 14.94 -3.62
CA THR A 187 -12.84 16.37 -3.81
C THR A 187 -13.28 16.71 -5.25
N ARG A 188 -13.03 15.81 -6.21
CA ARG A 188 -13.42 15.99 -7.62
C ARG A 188 -14.68 15.21 -8.00
N TYR A 189 -15.19 14.35 -7.12
CA TYR A 189 -16.41 13.61 -7.38
C TYR A 189 -17.63 14.51 -7.19
N GLU A 190 -18.62 14.38 -8.08
CA GLU A 190 -19.89 15.11 -7.96
C GLU A 190 -20.66 14.68 -6.70
N LYS A 191 -20.57 13.39 -6.36
CA LYS A 191 -21.16 12.78 -5.18
C LYS A 191 -20.18 11.80 -4.54
N VAL A 192 -20.23 11.66 -3.23
CA VAL A 192 -19.40 10.72 -2.46
C VAL A 192 -20.26 9.81 -1.58
N VAL A 193 -19.81 8.58 -1.36
CA VAL A 193 -20.38 7.73 -0.30
C VAL A 193 -19.78 8.09 1.03
N ASN A 194 -20.48 7.79 2.13
CA ASN A 194 -19.97 8.06 3.46
C ASN A 194 -19.79 6.76 4.26
N ILE A 195 -18.73 6.01 3.94
CA ILE A 195 -18.41 4.73 4.60
C ILE A 195 -17.04 4.83 5.28
N PRO A 196 -16.95 4.57 6.61
CA PRO A 196 -15.68 4.43 7.33
C PRO A 196 -14.78 3.36 6.74
N ASN A 197 -13.52 3.71 6.50
CA ASN A 197 -12.52 2.80 5.96
C ASN A 197 -11.16 3.00 6.65
N SER A 198 -10.39 1.92 6.77
CA SER A 198 -8.95 2.00 7.03
C SER A 198 -8.22 2.53 5.80
N MET A 199 -7.28 3.44 6.00
CA MET A 199 -6.53 4.10 4.93
C MET A 199 -5.04 4.21 5.27
N THR A 200 -4.20 4.38 4.25
CA THR A 200 -2.74 4.45 4.38
C THR A 200 -2.25 5.88 4.12
N ILE A 201 -1.69 6.54 5.14
CA ILE A 201 -0.99 7.82 4.97
C ILE A 201 0.45 7.56 4.55
N LEU A 202 0.75 7.74 3.25
CA LEU A 202 2.03 7.37 2.65
C LEU A 202 3.23 8.11 3.26
N ASP A 203 3.05 9.38 3.63
CA ASP A 203 4.09 10.21 4.25
C ASP A 203 4.60 9.64 5.60
N GLU A 204 3.76 8.88 6.31
CA GLU A 204 4.13 8.22 7.57
C GLU A 204 4.49 6.73 7.35
N LEU A 205 3.71 6.02 6.54
CA LEU A 205 3.82 4.57 6.39
C LEU A 205 4.98 4.16 5.45
N LEU A 206 5.35 4.93 4.43
CA LEU A 206 6.47 4.55 3.56
C LEU A 206 7.82 4.58 4.31
N PRO A 207 8.14 5.58 5.16
CA PRO A 207 9.27 5.50 6.08
C PRO A 207 9.26 4.24 6.95
N ILE A 208 8.10 3.88 7.51
CA ILE A 208 7.94 2.64 8.29
C ILE A 208 8.28 1.42 7.44
N SER A 209 7.83 1.33 6.19
CA SER A 209 8.15 0.17 5.32
C SER A 209 9.66 0.03 5.03
N ILE A 210 10.41 1.13 5.02
CA ILE A 210 11.89 1.09 4.94
C ILE A 210 12.47 0.51 6.23
N GLU A 211 11.96 0.91 7.40
CA GLU A 211 12.38 0.32 8.68
C GLU A 211 12.00 -1.17 8.80
N MET A 212 10.85 -1.58 8.25
CA MET A 212 10.47 -2.99 8.17
C MET A 212 11.50 -3.81 7.37
N ALA A 213 12.00 -3.27 6.25
CA ALA A 213 13.08 -3.89 5.50
C ALA A 213 14.36 -3.99 6.33
N LYS A 214 14.79 -2.89 6.97
CA LYS A 214 15.99 -2.88 7.83
C LYS A 214 15.92 -3.90 8.97
N ARG A 215 14.72 -4.16 9.49
CA ARG A 215 14.44 -5.16 10.54
C ARG A 215 14.24 -6.59 10.00
N ASN A 216 14.32 -6.79 8.68
CA ASN A 216 14.05 -8.06 8.01
C ASN A 216 12.67 -8.65 8.35
N LEU A 217 11.66 -7.80 8.53
CA LEU A 217 10.31 -8.29 8.81
C LEU A 217 9.77 -9.02 7.58
N THR A 218 9.04 -10.12 7.80
CA THR A 218 8.39 -10.93 6.77
C THR A 218 6.98 -11.32 7.20
N GLY A 219 6.23 -11.99 6.33
CA GLY A 219 4.82 -12.28 6.51
C GLY A 219 3.92 -11.10 6.10
N ILE A 220 2.63 -11.21 6.41
CA ILE A 220 1.63 -10.20 6.05
C ILE A 220 1.55 -9.15 7.15
N TYR A 221 1.33 -7.89 6.78
CA TYR A 221 0.97 -6.79 7.67
C TYR A 221 -0.20 -5.99 7.08
N ASN A 222 -1.22 -5.74 7.89
CA ASN A 222 -2.21 -4.71 7.63
C ASN A 222 -1.52 -3.35 7.65
N PHE A 223 -1.42 -2.69 6.49
CA PHE A 223 -0.57 -1.52 6.30
C PHE A 223 -1.36 -0.23 6.13
N THR A 224 -2.24 -0.01 7.10
CA THR A 224 -3.09 1.18 7.25
C THR A 224 -2.86 1.80 8.61
N ASN A 225 -3.13 3.09 8.73
CA ASN A 225 -3.14 3.74 10.04
C ASN A 225 -4.24 3.12 10.93
N PRO A 226 -4.05 3.01 12.26
CA PRO A 226 -5.06 2.52 13.18
C PRO A 226 -6.35 3.34 13.13
N GLY A 227 -7.48 2.63 13.22
CA GLY A 227 -8.82 3.20 13.16
C GLY A 227 -9.33 3.44 11.74
N VAL A 228 -10.47 4.11 11.65
CA VAL A 228 -11.19 4.37 10.41
C VAL A 228 -11.52 5.85 10.25
N VAL A 229 -11.67 6.26 9.00
CA VAL A 229 -12.19 7.58 8.64
C VAL A 229 -13.16 7.43 7.47
N SER A 230 -14.24 8.17 7.52
CA SER A 230 -15.24 8.24 6.45
C SER A 230 -14.91 9.33 5.44
N HIS A 231 -15.62 9.33 4.31
CA HIS A 231 -15.36 10.33 3.26
C HIS A 231 -15.79 11.72 3.72
N ASN A 232 -16.91 11.84 4.44
CA ASN A 232 -17.38 13.13 4.93
C ASN A 232 -16.40 13.71 5.95
N GLU A 233 -15.86 12.91 6.87
CA GLU A 233 -14.85 13.39 7.83
C GLU A 233 -13.60 13.93 7.12
N ILE A 234 -13.16 13.31 6.03
CA ILE A 234 -12.04 13.84 5.21
C ILE A 234 -12.43 15.14 4.52
N LEU A 235 -13.64 15.23 3.95
CA LEU A 235 -14.11 16.43 3.25
C LEU A 235 -14.37 17.60 4.21
N GLU A 236 -14.78 17.32 5.45
CA GLU A 236 -14.84 18.31 6.53
C GLU A 236 -13.44 18.84 6.85
N MET A 237 -12.44 17.97 7.02
CA MET A 237 -11.05 18.42 7.20
C MET A 237 -10.54 19.18 5.97
N TYR A 238 -10.90 18.78 4.76
CA TYR A 238 -10.53 19.50 3.54
C TYR A 238 -11.13 20.91 3.52
N ARG A 239 -12.41 21.05 3.84
CA ARG A 239 -13.08 22.34 3.96
C ARG A 239 -12.37 23.22 5.00
N ASP A 240 -12.17 22.68 6.20
CA ASP A 240 -11.70 23.47 7.34
C ASP A 240 -10.21 23.88 7.22
N TYR A 241 -9.37 23.09 6.54
CA TYR A 241 -7.93 23.36 6.43
C TYR A 241 -7.49 23.91 5.07
N ILE A 242 -8.19 23.60 3.97
CA ILE A 242 -7.70 23.85 2.61
C ILE A 242 -8.58 24.85 1.84
N ASP A 243 -9.90 24.65 1.89
CA ASP A 243 -10.88 25.41 1.11
C ASP A 243 -12.21 25.58 1.89
N PRO A 244 -12.37 26.66 2.69
CA PRO A 244 -13.55 26.88 3.52
C PRO A 244 -14.88 26.94 2.76
N ASP A 245 -14.85 27.26 1.45
CA ASP A 245 -16.02 27.33 0.59
C ASP A 245 -16.36 25.98 -0.07
N PHE A 246 -15.58 24.94 0.19
CA PHE A 246 -15.78 23.61 -0.39
C PHE A 246 -17.10 22.99 0.08
N THR A 247 -17.87 22.48 -0.88
CA THR A 247 -19.14 21.77 -0.64
C THR A 247 -19.16 20.44 -1.39
N TRP A 248 -19.92 19.48 -0.88
CA TRP A 248 -20.08 18.17 -1.52
C TRP A 248 -21.51 17.64 -1.36
N LYS A 249 -21.83 16.59 -2.12
CA LYS A 249 -23.10 15.87 -2.04
C LYS A 249 -22.83 14.40 -1.73
N ASN A 250 -23.75 13.76 -1.02
CA ASN A 250 -23.69 12.32 -0.78
C ASN A 250 -24.54 11.52 -1.78
N PHE A 251 -24.14 10.28 -2.01
CA PHE A 251 -24.96 9.27 -2.70
C PHE A 251 -25.96 8.62 -1.73
N THR A 252 -27.11 8.18 -2.27
CA THR A 252 -27.80 7.02 -1.68
C THR A 252 -27.12 5.72 -2.13
N LEU A 253 -27.24 4.63 -1.37
CA LEU A 253 -26.61 3.34 -1.74
C LEU A 253 -27.10 2.83 -3.11
N GLU A 254 -28.36 3.08 -3.46
CA GLU A 254 -28.95 2.72 -4.77
C GLU A 254 -28.40 3.57 -5.93
N GLU A 255 -28.02 4.82 -5.68
CA GLU A 255 -27.39 5.65 -6.69
C GLU A 255 -25.95 5.20 -6.96
N GLN A 256 -25.22 4.79 -5.92
CA GLN A 256 -23.83 4.36 -6.07
C GLN A 256 -23.71 3.11 -6.96
N SER A 257 -24.57 2.12 -6.76
CA SER A 257 -24.52 0.84 -7.49
C SER A 257 -24.72 1.00 -9.00
N LYS A 258 -25.41 2.07 -9.44
CA LYS A 258 -25.66 2.37 -10.86
C LYS A 258 -24.47 3.02 -11.56
N VAL A 259 -23.50 3.56 -10.82
CA VAL A 259 -22.38 4.35 -11.37
C VAL A 259 -21.08 3.53 -11.43
N ILE A 260 -20.96 2.46 -10.66
CA ILE A 260 -19.74 1.64 -10.58
C ILE A 260 -19.83 0.40 -11.48
N VAL A 261 -18.73 0.07 -12.17
CA VAL A 261 -18.63 -1.15 -13.00
C VAL A 261 -18.50 -2.40 -12.14
N ALA A 262 -17.80 -2.29 -11.02
CA ALA A 262 -17.63 -3.35 -10.04
C ALA A 262 -17.82 -2.81 -8.61
N PRO A 263 -18.29 -3.62 -7.65
CA PRO A 263 -18.36 -3.26 -6.25
C PRO A 263 -17.03 -2.73 -5.71
N ARG A 264 -17.10 -1.89 -4.65
CA ARG A 264 -15.91 -1.35 -3.97
C ARG A 264 -15.80 -1.95 -2.57
N SER A 265 -14.58 -2.34 -2.21
CA SER A 265 -14.24 -2.87 -0.89
C SER A 265 -14.38 -1.78 0.18
N ASN A 266 -15.16 -2.06 1.23
CA ASN A 266 -15.25 -1.26 2.44
C ASN A 266 -14.97 -2.13 3.66
N ASN A 267 -13.96 -1.79 4.45
CA ASN A 267 -13.58 -2.57 5.63
C ASN A 267 -12.76 -1.75 6.63
N GLU A 268 -12.58 -2.32 7.81
CA GLU A 268 -11.57 -1.95 8.79
C GLU A 268 -10.51 -3.05 8.83
N LEU A 269 -9.23 -2.68 8.86
CA LEU A 269 -8.12 -3.62 9.07
C LEU A 269 -7.59 -3.45 10.50
N ASP A 270 -7.38 -4.57 11.20
CA ASP A 270 -6.76 -4.57 12.51
C ASP A 270 -5.28 -4.16 12.38
N ALA A 271 -4.91 -3.04 12.99
CA ALA A 271 -3.55 -2.51 12.93
C ALA A 271 -2.67 -2.93 14.12
N ALA A 272 -3.15 -3.81 15.01
CA ALA A 272 -2.46 -4.17 16.25
C ALA A 272 -1.04 -4.72 16.00
N LYS A 273 -0.89 -5.61 15.00
CA LYS A 273 0.41 -6.20 14.65
C LYS A 273 1.42 -5.14 14.21
N LEU A 274 1.02 -4.23 13.32
CA LEU A 274 1.89 -3.14 12.87
C LEU A 274 2.19 -2.15 14.00
N LYS A 275 1.19 -1.82 14.82
CA LYS A 275 1.32 -0.90 15.96
C LYS A 275 2.21 -1.47 17.07
N GLN A 276 2.24 -2.79 17.24
CA GLN A 276 3.16 -3.46 18.16
C GLN A 276 4.62 -3.28 17.72
N GLU A 277 4.90 -3.41 16.42
CA GLU A 277 6.24 -3.19 15.85
C GLU A 277 6.63 -1.71 15.78
N PHE A 278 5.65 -0.81 15.62
CA PHE A 278 5.85 0.64 15.49
C PHE A 278 4.88 1.40 16.42
N PRO A 279 5.17 1.46 17.74
CA PRO A 279 4.32 2.15 18.71
C PRO A 279 4.09 3.63 18.42
N GLU A 280 4.95 4.27 17.64
CA GLU A 280 4.85 5.65 17.18
C GLU A 280 3.77 5.89 16.10
N LEU A 281 3.28 4.84 15.44
CA LEU A 281 2.31 4.92 14.33
C LEU A 281 1.03 5.62 14.74
N LEU A 282 0.69 6.76 14.12
CA LEU A 282 -0.46 7.55 14.53
C LEU A 282 -1.80 6.97 14.03
N PRO A 283 -2.89 7.10 14.82
CA PRO A 283 -4.24 6.85 14.34
C PRO A 283 -4.58 7.70 13.11
N ILE A 284 -5.46 7.20 12.23
CA ILE A 284 -5.70 7.78 10.90
C ILE A 284 -6.05 9.28 10.93
N LYS A 285 -6.92 9.71 11.84
CA LYS A 285 -7.33 11.14 11.94
C LYS A 285 -6.18 12.03 12.40
N GLU A 286 -5.38 11.59 13.36
CA GLU A 286 -4.21 12.33 13.83
C GLU A 286 -3.12 12.41 12.76
N SER A 287 -2.87 11.31 12.05
CA SER A 287 -1.93 11.26 10.95
C SER A 287 -2.36 12.17 9.79
N LEU A 288 -3.65 12.17 9.43
CA LEU A 288 -4.21 13.10 8.45
C LEU A 288 -3.94 14.55 8.83
N ILE A 289 -4.26 14.94 10.06
CA ILE A 289 -4.06 16.32 10.53
C ILE A 289 -2.57 16.68 10.49
N LYS A 290 -1.70 15.84 11.05
CA LYS A 290 -0.26 16.12 11.18
C LYS A 290 0.47 16.13 9.84
N ASN A 291 0.26 15.10 9.03
CA ASN A 291 1.08 14.82 7.85
C ASN A 291 0.46 15.35 6.55
N VAL A 292 -0.84 15.64 6.54
CA VAL A 292 -1.55 16.03 5.30
C VAL A 292 -2.16 17.41 5.42
N PHE A 293 -3.08 17.65 6.35
CA PHE A 293 -3.86 18.89 6.38
C PHE A 293 -3.09 20.09 6.95
N LYS A 294 -2.42 19.97 8.10
CA LYS A 294 -1.64 21.08 8.69
C LYS A 294 -0.54 21.60 7.76
N PRO A 295 0.28 20.74 7.10
CA PRO A 295 1.30 21.22 6.17
C PRO A 295 0.74 21.93 4.94
N ASN A 296 -0.51 21.61 4.55
CA ASN A 296 -1.19 22.24 3.42
C ASN A 296 -2.14 23.37 3.85
N GLN A 297 -2.23 23.68 5.15
CA GLN A 297 -3.13 24.71 5.65
C GLN A 297 -2.67 26.06 5.11
N LYS A 298 -3.52 26.69 4.30
CA LYS A 298 -3.28 28.06 3.86
C LYS A 298 -3.38 28.93 5.11
N THR A 299 -2.28 29.54 5.53
CA THR A 299 -2.35 30.63 6.50
C THR A 299 -3.18 31.71 5.82
N ALA A 300 -4.30 32.10 6.44
CA ALA A 300 -5.04 33.26 5.97
C ALA A 300 -4.03 34.40 5.84
N ALA A 301 -3.93 34.98 4.64
CA ALA A 301 -3.19 36.21 4.46
C ALA A 301 -3.77 37.21 5.45
N ALA A 302 -2.96 37.60 6.44
CA ALA A 302 -3.30 38.66 7.37
C ALA A 302 -3.41 40.01 6.62
#